data_AF-A0A2V3IMH6-F1
#
_entry.id   AF-A0A2V3IMH6-F1
#
_cell.length_a   1.000
_cell.length_b   1.000
_cell.length_c   1.000
_cell.angle_alpha   90.00
_cell.angle_beta   90.00
_cell.angle_gamma   90.00
#
_symmetry.space_group_name_H-M   'P 1'
#
loop_
_entity.id
_entity.type
_entity.pdbx_description
1 polymer ?
#
loop_
_entity_poly.entity_id
_entity_poly.type
_entity_poly.pdbx_seq_one_letter_code
_entity_poly.pdbx_strand_id
1 'polypeptide(L)'
;MAFNHLFAASLLLLCALHLSPSAAHQTIAFPFPVSKYSKCTTKRSCKQFCPSSYFRSDVNPDNPGIIVGRGQPFSLRINRNNHKYGFARFSLVSVDDMYSWDKHDDGAFHYLCGDGNKTPCTYANERRDCYFDRSGHYLNQVVNAPTHAPDGVYVLGWAWYGALFEDFFDCTYIEIRGGQPLTSSYTPTFDSSNSETGEDGKCETTSNNIGVCTFKKCKRGGPIKLRQQVPAQFDGRTPSPIYQSGLKPHERKTPSVIVRAIAIRDANDPSNVVYWSDDYSEGISEAHVCLKGISPAITCEVEGSGEVDTVQFFHNGWKYEYDNEAPYDMEDSEYRNGKFDRLKFDYTDTHFSVGCRVKAEDGSEAWKTISVSTMFDDGSC
;
A
#
# COMPACT_ATOMS: atom_id res chain seq x y z
N MET A 1 -1.41 33.82 -66.18
CA MET A 1 -0.02 34.29 -66.28
C MET A 1 0.26 35.18 -65.08
N ALA A 2 1.33 34.87 -64.32
CA ALA A 2 2.10 35.76 -63.42
C ALA A 2 1.37 36.39 -62.21
N PHE A 3 1.89 36.54 -60.99
CA PHE A 3 3.09 36.12 -60.24
C PHE A 3 2.85 36.57 -58.77
N ASN A 4 3.35 35.82 -57.76
CA ASN A 4 3.81 36.23 -56.40
C ASN A 4 2.94 37.15 -55.49
N HIS A 5 2.74 36.89 -54.20
CA HIS A 5 3.79 36.76 -53.18
C HIS A 5 3.33 35.98 -51.94
N LEU A 6 4.28 35.17 -51.44
CA LEU A 6 4.32 34.57 -50.11
C LEU A 6 4.29 35.64 -49.00
N PHE A 7 3.54 35.36 -47.93
CA PHE A 7 4.01 35.63 -46.56
C PHE A 7 3.68 34.41 -45.69
N ALA A 8 4.66 33.51 -45.58
CA ALA A 8 4.67 32.44 -44.60
C ALA A 8 5.13 33.04 -43.26
N ALA A 9 4.19 33.24 -42.33
CA ALA A 9 4.52 33.49 -40.93
C ALA A 9 4.78 32.12 -40.27
N SER A 10 6.06 31.77 -40.13
CA SER A 10 6.50 30.61 -39.36
C SER A 10 6.23 30.85 -37.87
N LEU A 11 5.10 30.35 -37.37
CA LEU A 11 4.90 30.16 -35.93
C LEU A 11 5.76 28.96 -35.50
N LEU A 12 6.98 29.23 -35.03
CA LEU A 12 7.73 28.29 -34.20
C LEU A 12 7.00 28.16 -32.87
N LEU A 13 6.00 27.29 -32.84
CA LEU A 13 5.41 26.81 -31.59
C LEU A 13 6.49 25.94 -30.92
N LEU A 14 7.33 26.55 -30.10
CA LEU A 14 8.07 25.84 -29.07
C LEU A 14 7.03 25.27 -28.11
N CYS A 15 6.48 24.10 -28.45
CA CYS A 15 5.96 23.18 -27.46
C CYS A 15 7.15 22.79 -26.59
N ALA A 16 7.45 23.61 -25.59
CA ALA A 16 8.09 23.16 -24.38
C ALA A 16 7.15 22.13 -23.76
N LEU A 17 7.19 20.90 -24.29
CA LEU A 17 6.73 19.72 -23.59
C LEU A 17 7.43 19.81 -22.25
N HIS A 18 6.67 20.20 -21.23
CA HIS A 18 7.04 20.01 -19.85
C HIS A 18 7.20 18.51 -19.67
N LEU A 19 8.38 18.01 -20.05
CA LEU A 19 8.95 16.79 -19.53
C LEU A 19 9.16 17.08 -18.06
N SER A 20 8.09 16.97 -17.27
CA SER A 20 8.20 16.85 -15.83
C SER A 20 9.30 15.81 -15.58
N PRO A 21 10.18 15.96 -14.59
CA PRO A 21 11.14 14.93 -14.27
C PRO A 21 10.37 13.62 -13.99
N SER A 22 10.72 12.55 -14.71
CA SER A 22 10.14 11.23 -14.49
C SER A 22 10.56 10.77 -13.10
N ALA A 23 9.59 10.62 -12.21
CA ALA A 23 9.82 10.05 -10.89
C ALA A 23 9.88 8.52 -11.05
N ALA A 24 11.07 8.00 -11.28
CA ALA A 24 11.30 6.57 -11.50
C ALA A 24 11.32 5.80 -10.17
N HIS A 25 10.17 5.60 -9.54
CA HIS A 25 10.07 4.88 -8.27
C HIS A 25 8.91 3.87 -8.27
N GLN A 26 9.10 2.76 -7.58
CA GLN A 26 8.03 1.82 -7.23
C GLN A 26 7.96 1.68 -5.71
N THR A 27 6.74 1.60 -5.17
CA THR A 27 6.43 1.49 -3.74
C THR A 27 5.05 0.87 -3.60
N ILE A 28 4.72 0.32 -2.44
CA ILE A 28 3.36 -0.16 -2.19
C ILE A 28 2.42 1.05 -2.12
N ALA A 29 1.37 1.04 -2.93
CA ALA A 29 0.28 2.01 -2.90
C ALA A 29 -0.78 1.59 -1.89
N PHE A 30 -1.16 0.31 -1.93
CA PHE A 30 -2.19 -0.27 -1.08
C PHE A 30 -2.05 -1.81 -0.95
N PRO A 31 -2.37 -2.42 0.20
CA PRO A 31 -2.63 -1.78 1.50
C PRO A 31 -1.52 -0.81 1.91
N PHE A 32 -1.85 0.21 2.72
CA PHE A 32 -0.91 1.30 2.96
C PHE A 32 0.42 0.77 3.52
N PRO A 33 1.57 1.28 3.04
CA PRO A 33 2.87 0.85 3.53
C PRO A 33 3.14 1.35 4.95
N VAL A 34 4.09 0.72 5.64
CA VAL A 34 4.54 1.11 6.99
C VAL A 34 5.11 2.53 7.03
N SER A 35 5.56 3.06 5.90
CA SER A 35 6.13 4.40 5.80
C SER A 35 5.56 5.19 4.65
N LYS A 36 5.69 6.51 4.75
CA LYS A 36 5.34 7.44 3.67
C LYS A 36 6.48 7.61 2.65
N TYR A 37 7.56 6.82 2.76
CA TYR A 37 8.59 6.84 1.73
C TYR A 37 8.05 6.27 0.43
N SER A 38 8.44 6.90 -0.67
CA SER A 38 8.14 6.42 -2.01
C SER A 38 9.40 5.97 -2.76
N LYS A 39 10.54 5.84 -2.06
CA LYS A 39 11.88 5.77 -2.68
C LYS A 39 12.88 4.88 -1.91
N CYS A 40 12.41 3.86 -1.20
CA CYS A 40 13.33 2.92 -0.54
C CYS A 40 14.04 2.07 -1.59
N THR A 41 15.38 2.14 -1.63
CA THR A 41 16.21 1.36 -2.56
C THR A 41 17.47 0.85 -1.88
N THR A 42 18.15 -0.14 -2.48
CA THR A 42 19.45 -0.63 -1.98
C THR A 42 20.55 0.44 -1.88
N LYS A 43 20.37 1.61 -2.50
CA LYS A 43 21.37 2.70 -2.49
C LYS A 43 21.00 3.92 -1.66
N ARG A 44 19.73 4.09 -1.31
CA ARG A 44 19.19 5.33 -0.74
C ARG A 44 18.24 5.04 0.42
N SER A 45 18.19 5.96 1.37
CA SER A 45 17.17 6.17 2.43
C SER A 45 16.87 5.00 3.39
N CYS A 46 16.93 3.74 2.96
CA CYS A 46 16.48 2.57 3.69
C CYS A 46 17.66 1.59 3.77
N LYS A 47 18.36 1.58 4.90
CA LYS A 47 19.54 0.72 5.15
C LYS A 47 19.16 -0.72 5.51
N GLN A 48 17.87 -0.97 5.71
CA GLN A 48 17.25 -2.20 6.18
C GLN A 48 16.16 -2.61 5.17
N PHE A 49 15.61 -3.82 5.30
CA PHE A 49 14.60 -4.30 4.34
C PHE A 49 13.37 -3.41 4.34
N CYS A 50 12.65 -3.33 5.47
CA CYS A 50 11.57 -2.37 5.64
C CYS A 50 12.08 -0.95 5.89
N PRO A 51 11.33 0.08 5.45
CA PRO A 51 11.63 1.46 5.80
C PRO A 51 11.66 1.66 7.33
N SER A 52 12.69 2.35 7.83
CA SER A 52 12.91 2.55 9.28
C SER A 52 12.69 4.00 9.77
N SER A 53 12.07 4.83 8.95
CA SER A 53 11.70 6.20 9.32
C SER A 53 10.51 6.69 8.48
N TYR A 54 10.03 7.90 8.76
CA TYR A 54 8.91 8.53 8.06
C TYR A 54 7.63 7.65 8.07
N PHE A 55 7.41 6.99 9.22
CA PHE A 55 6.33 6.04 9.42
C PHE A 55 4.95 6.64 9.23
N ARG A 56 4.01 5.79 8.80
CA ARG A 56 2.58 6.03 8.89
C ARG A 56 2.13 5.63 10.30
N SER A 57 1.52 6.55 11.03
CA SER A 57 1.02 6.23 12.38
C SER A 57 -0.23 5.35 12.34
N ASP A 58 -1.01 5.46 11.27
CA ASP A 58 -2.25 4.74 11.02
C ASP A 58 -2.05 3.34 10.40
N VAL A 59 -0.81 2.86 10.31
CA VAL A 59 -0.46 1.52 9.81
C VAL A 59 0.57 0.92 10.76
N ASN A 60 0.13 0.01 11.63
CA ASN A 60 0.95 -0.56 12.69
C ASN A 60 0.46 -1.98 13.05
N PRO A 61 1.13 -2.74 13.93
CA PRO A 61 0.70 -4.09 14.26
C PRO A 61 -0.73 -4.17 14.85
N ASP A 62 -1.20 -3.13 15.53
CA ASP A 62 -2.57 -3.06 16.07
C ASP A 62 -3.59 -2.50 15.04
N ASN A 63 -3.12 -1.98 13.91
CA ASN A 63 -3.93 -1.54 12.77
C ASN A 63 -3.33 -2.02 11.44
N PRO A 64 -3.45 -3.33 11.13
CA PRO A 64 -2.86 -3.92 9.93
C PRO A 64 -3.49 -3.33 8.67
N GLY A 65 -2.68 -3.19 7.61
CA GLY A 65 -3.14 -2.66 6.34
C GLY A 65 -4.20 -3.52 5.66
N ILE A 66 -4.18 -4.84 5.93
CA ILE A 66 -5.15 -5.80 5.42
C ILE A 66 -5.29 -6.99 6.38
N ILE A 67 -6.48 -7.58 6.41
CA ILE A 67 -6.77 -8.84 7.10
C ILE A 67 -7.19 -9.88 6.07
N VAL A 68 -6.59 -11.07 6.11
CA VAL A 68 -6.84 -12.14 5.12
C VAL A 68 -6.80 -13.52 5.78
N GLY A 69 -7.55 -14.48 5.25
CA GLY A 69 -7.46 -15.88 5.68
C GLY A 69 -6.31 -16.63 5.00
N ARG A 70 -5.77 -17.66 5.67
CA ARG A 70 -4.80 -18.59 5.06
C ARG A 70 -5.29 -19.11 3.71
N GLY A 71 -4.42 -19.10 2.70
CA GLY A 71 -4.70 -19.57 1.35
C GLY A 71 -5.59 -18.65 0.52
N GLN A 72 -6.15 -17.57 1.09
CA GLN A 72 -6.97 -16.63 0.34
C GLN A 72 -6.10 -15.68 -0.47
N PRO A 73 -6.54 -15.28 -1.68
CA PRO A 73 -5.88 -14.25 -2.46
C PRO A 73 -6.10 -12.88 -1.82
N PHE A 74 -5.08 -12.03 -1.90
CA PHE A 74 -5.16 -10.61 -1.62
C PHE A 74 -4.39 -9.82 -2.68
N SER A 75 -4.73 -8.53 -2.83
CA SER A 75 -4.12 -7.63 -3.81
C SER A 75 -3.12 -6.70 -3.13
N LEU A 76 -1.95 -6.54 -3.74
CA LEU A 76 -1.00 -5.48 -3.46
C LEU A 76 -0.90 -4.58 -4.69
N ARG A 77 -1.37 -3.35 -4.56
CA ARG A 77 -1.26 -2.33 -5.60
C ARG A 77 0.07 -1.61 -5.44
N ILE A 78 0.86 -1.58 -6.50
CA ILE A 78 2.20 -0.99 -6.53
C ILE A 78 2.18 0.19 -7.48
N ASN A 79 2.73 1.33 -7.03
CA ASN A 79 2.97 2.45 -7.93
C ASN A 79 3.93 2.02 -9.02
N ARG A 80 3.45 2.05 -10.26
CA ARG A 80 4.26 1.60 -11.38
C ARG A 80 5.29 2.67 -11.76
N ASN A 81 6.51 2.21 -11.94
CA ASN A 81 7.59 2.97 -12.57
C ASN A 81 7.49 2.80 -14.09
N ASN A 82 7.96 3.77 -14.87
CA ASN A 82 7.98 3.69 -16.34
C ASN A 82 8.98 2.65 -16.90
N HIS A 83 9.66 1.91 -16.03
CA HIS A 83 10.58 0.84 -16.37
C HIS A 83 9.91 -0.53 -16.27
N LYS A 84 10.12 -1.36 -17.30
CA LYS A 84 9.69 -2.76 -17.35
C LYS A 84 10.76 -3.67 -16.74
N TYR A 85 10.54 -4.99 -16.80
CA TYR A 85 11.51 -6.04 -16.46
C TYR A 85 11.67 -6.33 -14.97
N GLY A 86 12.40 -7.41 -14.69
CA GLY A 86 12.76 -7.84 -13.35
C GLY A 86 11.73 -8.76 -12.71
N PHE A 87 11.83 -8.88 -11.40
CA PHE A 87 10.97 -9.72 -10.57
C PHE A 87 10.34 -8.89 -9.46
N ALA A 88 9.11 -9.24 -9.09
CA ALA A 88 8.54 -8.87 -7.81
C ALA A 88 8.63 -10.07 -6.85
N ARG A 89 9.03 -9.84 -5.61
CA ARG A 89 9.13 -10.85 -4.55
C ARG A 89 8.35 -10.43 -3.33
N PHE A 90 7.63 -11.39 -2.77
CA PHE A 90 6.87 -11.26 -1.54
C PHE A 90 7.49 -12.14 -0.45
N SER A 91 7.54 -11.59 0.74
CA SER A 91 8.08 -12.24 1.93
C SER A 91 7.17 -11.98 3.11
N LEU A 92 7.05 -12.95 3.99
CA LEU A 92 6.29 -12.84 5.23
C LEU A 92 7.24 -13.10 6.40
N VAL A 93 7.33 -12.15 7.32
CA VAL A 93 8.20 -12.25 8.51
C VAL A 93 7.46 -11.84 9.78
N SER A 94 7.96 -12.29 10.93
CA SER A 94 7.52 -11.80 12.24
C SER A 94 7.73 -10.29 12.35
N VAL A 95 6.91 -9.59 13.13
CA VAL A 95 7.04 -8.14 13.32
C VAL A 95 8.44 -7.73 13.81
N ASP A 96 9.02 -8.50 14.74
CA ASP A 96 10.37 -8.25 15.27
C ASP A 96 11.49 -8.42 14.23
N ASP A 97 11.21 -9.14 13.14
CA ASP A 97 12.15 -9.46 12.07
C ASP A 97 12.09 -8.47 10.89
N MET A 98 11.19 -7.48 10.92
CA MET A 98 10.85 -6.60 9.78
C MET A 98 12.04 -5.86 9.15
N TYR A 99 13.10 -5.61 9.90
CA TYR A 99 14.26 -4.88 9.37
C TYR A 99 15.34 -5.79 8.78
N SER A 100 15.23 -7.10 8.95
CA SER A 100 16.28 -8.06 8.60
C SER A 100 16.17 -8.54 7.15
N TRP A 101 17.21 -8.25 6.36
CA TRP A 101 17.34 -8.75 4.99
C TRP A 101 17.26 -10.28 4.92
N ASP A 102 18.00 -10.96 5.80
CA ASP A 102 18.09 -12.42 5.81
C ASP A 102 16.73 -13.05 6.14
N LYS A 103 15.99 -12.46 7.09
CA LYS A 103 14.65 -12.95 7.45
C LYS A 103 13.67 -12.79 6.30
N HIS A 104 13.74 -11.69 5.58
CA HIS A 104 12.93 -11.48 4.38
C HIS A 104 13.34 -12.38 3.22
N ASP A 105 14.60 -12.82 3.14
CA ASP A 105 15.03 -13.83 2.17
C ASP A 105 14.51 -15.23 2.54
N ASP A 106 14.68 -15.63 3.80
CA ASP A 106 14.19 -16.90 4.35
C ASP A 106 12.65 -17.01 4.28
N GLY A 107 11.95 -15.90 4.50
CA GLY A 107 10.48 -15.81 4.46
C GLY A 107 9.91 -15.53 3.07
N ALA A 108 10.72 -15.55 2.00
CA ALA A 108 10.26 -15.24 0.65
C ALA A 108 9.46 -16.38 0.03
N PHE A 109 8.14 -16.20 -0.07
CA PHE A 109 7.19 -17.27 -0.39
C PHE A 109 6.57 -17.16 -1.79
N HIS A 110 6.61 -16.00 -2.43
CA HIS A 110 5.98 -15.82 -3.75
C HIS A 110 6.77 -14.85 -4.63
N TYR A 111 6.83 -15.17 -5.92
CA TYR A 111 7.59 -14.44 -6.93
C TYR A 111 6.76 -14.26 -8.18
N LEU A 112 6.86 -13.07 -8.79
CA LEU A 112 6.20 -12.69 -10.04
C LEU A 112 7.20 -11.99 -10.96
N CYS A 113 6.87 -11.84 -12.25
CA CYS A 113 7.56 -10.85 -13.08
C CYS A 113 7.22 -9.43 -12.62
N GLY A 114 8.22 -8.55 -12.60
CA GLY A 114 8.11 -7.19 -12.07
C GLY A 114 7.19 -6.26 -12.88
N ASP A 115 6.82 -6.66 -14.09
CA ASP A 115 5.89 -5.96 -14.99
C ASP A 115 4.52 -6.64 -15.07
N GLY A 116 4.28 -7.68 -14.27
CA GLY A 116 3.06 -8.48 -14.33
C GLY A 116 1.83 -7.77 -13.74
N ASN A 117 0.65 -8.17 -14.21
CA ASN A 117 -0.66 -7.72 -13.74
C ASN A 117 -0.89 -6.20 -13.84
N LYS A 118 -0.58 -5.64 -15.01
CA LYS A 118 -0.82 -4.22 -15.29
C LYS A 118 -2.31 -3.90 -15.31
N THR A 119 -2.72 -2.90 -14.54
CA THR A 119 -4.13 -2.46 -14.45
C THR A 119 -4.24 -0.99 -14.88
N PRO A 120 -5.21 -0.62 -15.74
CA PRO A 120 -5.44 0.77 -16.13
C PRO A 120 -5.78 1.66 -14.93
N CYS A 121 -5.29 2.89 -14.97
CA CYS A 121 -5.67 3.91 -14.01
C CYS A 121 -7.09 4.40 -14.29
N THR A 122 -7.76 4.78 -13.21
CA THR A 122 -9.07 5.42 -13.21
C THR A 122 -8.94 6.76 -12.50
N TYR A 123 -9.94 7.63 -12.63
CA TYR A 123 -9.96 8.91 -11.90
C TYR A 123 -9.86 8.73 -10.38
N ALA A 124 -10.40 7.60 -9.87
CA ALA A 124 -10.39 7.26 -8.45
C ALA A 124 -9.00 6.89 -7.91
N ASN A 125 -8.14 6.31 -8.75
CA ASN A 125 -6.86 5.73 -8.32
C ASN A 125 -5.62 6.42 -8.91
N GLU A 126 -5.78 7.34 -9.86
CA GLU A 126 -4.66 7.97 -10.58
C GLU A 126 -3.63 8.61 -9.64
N ARG A 127 -4.08 9.33 -8.60
CA ARG A 127 -3.18 9.98 -7.65
C ARG A 127 -2.53 9.04 -6.64
N ARG A 128 -3.17 7.92 -6.27
CA ARG A 128 -2.63 6.95 -5.31
C ARG A 128 -1.75 5.92 -6.02
N ASP A 129 -2.33 5.17 -6.95
CA ASP A 129 -1.73 3.97 -7.54
C ASP A 129 -0.88 4.30 -8.76
N CYS A 130 -1.15 5.41 -9.44
CA CYS A 130 -0.51 5.73 -10.73
C CYS A 130 0.44 6.92 -10.66
N TYR A 131 0.69 7.46 -9.47
CA TYR A 131 1.41 8.71 -9.27
C TYR A 131 2.77 8.80 -9.99
N PHE A 132 3.47 7.67 -10.12
CA PHE A 132 4.78 7.59 -10.76
C PHE A 132 4.73 7.13 -12.23
N ASP A 133 3.58 6.65 -12.70
CA ASP A 133 3.42 6.12 -14.04
C ASP A 133 2.98 7.18 -15.04
N ARG A 134 3.58 7.15 -16.24
CA ARG A 134 3.19 8.03 -17.36
C ARG A 134 2.38 7.33 -18.42
N SER A 135 2.19 6.03 -18.27
CA SER A 135 1.44 5.22 -19.23
C SER A 135 0.01 4.98 -18.78
N GLY A 136 -0.44 5.56 -17.66
CA GLY A 136 -1.80 5.39 -17.16
C GLY A 136 -2.07 3.99 -16.64
N HIS A 137 -1.08 3.33 -16.02
CA HIS A 137 -1.27 2.04 -15.36
C HIS A 137 -0.54 1.92 -14.02
N TYR A 138 -1.06 1.08 -13.13
CA TYR A 138 -0.38 0.57 -11.94
C TYR A 138 -0.21 -0.95 -12.02
N LEU A 139 0.50 -1.56 -11.06
CA LEU A 139 0.61 -3.03 -10.97
C LEU A 139 -0.31 -3.53 -9.86
N ASN A 140 -1.20 -4.46 -10.19
CA ASN A 140 -2.11 -5.10 -9.23
C ASN A 140 -1.65 -6.54 -8.98
N GLN A 141 -0.79 -6.75 -7.99
CA GLN A 141 -0.19 -8.05 -7.75
C GLN A 141 -1.08 -8.87 -6.81
N VAL A 142 -1.69 -9.93 -7.34
CA VAL A 142 -2.53 -10.85 -6.56
C VAL A 142 -1.67 -11.98 -6.02
N VAL A 143 -1.70 -12.18 -4.70
CA VAL A 143 -0.88 -13.16 -3.99
C VAL A 143 -1.75 -13.90 -2.99
N ASN A 144 -1.49 -15.20 -2.79
CA ASN A 144 -2.20 -15.97 -1.76
C ASN A 144 -1.49 -15.87 -0.41
N ALA A 145 -2.24 -15.66 0.66
CA ALA A 145 -1.70 -15.74 2.01
C ALA A 145 -1.15 -17.16 2.27
N PRO A 146 0.09 -17.31 2.73
CA PRO A 146 0.70 -18.63 2.83
C PRO A 146 0.04 -19.44 3.96
N THR A 147 -0.24 -20.72 3.69
CA THR A 147 -1.02 -21.59 4.60
C THR A 147 -0.26 -22.02 5.86
N HIS A 148 1.06 -21.83 5.89
CA HIS A 148 1.91 -22.20 7.02
C HIS A 148 2.01 -21.11 8.08
N ALA A 149 1.42 -19.93 7.85
CA ALA A 149 1.43 -18.84 8.81
C ALA A 149 0.27 -19.01 9.82
N PRO A 150 0.58 -19.14 11.13
CA PRO A 150 -0.43 -19.13 12.18
C PRO A 150 -1.26 -17.84 12.17
N ASP A 151 -2.41 -17.84 12.86
CA ASP A 151 -3.16 -16.61 13.06
C ASP A 151 -2.31 -15.57 13.80
N GLY A 152 -2.41 -14.31 13.37
CA GLY A 152 -1.68 -13.18 13.95
C GLY A 152 -1.20 -12.16 12.93
N VAL A 153 -0.50 -11.15 13.42
CA VAL A 153 0.00 -10.03 12.62
C VAL A 153 1.45 -10.25 12.23
N TYR A 154 1.76 -9.94 10.97
CA TYR A 154 3.06 -10.11 10.34
C TYR A 154 3.43 -8.87 9.52
N VAL A 155 4.68 -8.84 9.06
CA VAL A 155 5.12 -7.90 8.04
C VAL A 155 5.18 -8.60 6.69
N LEU A 156 4.42 -8.06 5.74
CA LEU A 156 4.53 -8.41 4.33
C LEU A 156 5.59 -7.50 3.70
N GLY A 157 6.72 -8.08 3.33
CA GLY A 157 7.77 -7.40 2.59
C GLY A 157 7.63 -7.61 1.09
N TRP A 158 7.69 -6.52 0.33
CA TRP A 158 7.70 -6.51 -1.12
C TRP A 158 9.04 -6.01 -1.65
N ALA A 159 9.53 -6.62 -2.73
CA ALA A 159 10.73 -6.19 -3.43
C ALA A 159 10.53 -6.23 -4.93
N TRP A 160 10.99 -5.20 -5.65
CA TRP A 160 11.17 -5.23 -7.11
C TRP A 160 12.66 -5.15 -7.44
N TYR A 161 13.18 -6.14 -8.17
CA TYR A 161 14.62 -6.27 -8.41
C TYR A 161 14.95 -6.84 -9.78
N GLY A 162 16.22 -6.69 -10.20
CA GLY A 162 16.69 -7.19 -11.49
C GLY A 162 16.27 -6.33 -12.69
N ALA A 163 15.56 -5.23 -12.47
CA ALA A 163 15.31 -4.20 -13.47
C ALA A 163 16.60 -3.40 -13.80
N LEU A 164 16.50 -2.41 -14.68
CA LEU A 164 17.65 -1.70 -15.26
C LEU A 164 18.45 -0.80 -14.27
N PHE A 165 18.02 -0.64 -13.01
CA PHE A 165 18.52 0.42 -12.12
C PHE A 165 18.90 -0.01 -10.69
N GLU A 166 17.91 0.01 -9.81
CA GLU A 166 18.01 -0.23 -8.38
C GLU A 166 16.86 -1.15 -8.00
N ASP A 167 17.09 -1.93 -6.97
CA ASP A 167 16.04 -2.73 -6.38
C ASP A 167 15.28 -1.85 -5.39
N PHE A 168 13.96 -1.96 -5.41
CA PHE A 168 13.02 -1.23 -4.58
C PHE A 168 12.40 -2.16 -3.56
N PHE A 169 12.11 -1.64 -2.37
CA PHE A 169 11.55 -2.41 -1.27
C PHE A 169 10.55 -1.58 -0.51
N ASP A 170 9.52 -2.24 -0.02
CA ASP A 170 8.54 -1.62 0.86
C ASP A 170 7.87 -2.70 1.69
N CYS A 171 7.19 -2.28 2.75
CA CYS A 171 6.54 -3.20 3.67
C CYS A 171 5.18 -2.68 4.09
N THR A 172 4.30 -3.60 4.48
CA THR A 172 3.02 -3.31 5.13
C THR A 172 2.74 -4.36 6.21
N TYR A 173 1.85 -4.04 7.16
CA TYR A 173 1.38 -5.01 8.14
C TYR A 173 0.18 -5.78 7.57
N ILE A 174 0.19 -7.08 7.77
CA ILE A 174 -0.89 -7.99 7.37
C ILE A 174 -1.30 -8.84 8.56
N GLU A 175 -2.60 -9.00 8.75
CA GLU A 175 -3.13 -9.98 9.70
C GLU A 175 -3.62 -11.22 8.95
N ILE A 176 -3.14 -12.38 9.38
CA ILE A 176 -3.65 -13.67 8.94
C ILE A 176 -4.65 -14.14 9.99
N ARG A 177 -5.89 -14.39 9.59
CA ARG A 177 -6.96 -14.84 10.49
C ARG A 177 -7.84 -15.89 9.83
N GLY A 178 -7.86 -17.09 10.40
CA GLY A 178 -8.67 -18.19 9.88
C GLY A 178 -8.26 -18.62 8.47
N GLY A 179 -9.23 -19.10 7.68
CA GLY A 179 -9.00 -19.60 6.32
C GLY A 179 -8.65 -21.09 6.25
N GLN A 180 -7.85 -21.49 5.26
CA GLN A 180 -7.45 -22.89 5.07
C GLN A 180 -6.72 -23.47 6.31
N PRO A 181 -6.70 -24.81 6.46
CA PRO A 181 -5.96 -25.46 7.55
C PRO A 181 -4.49 -25.04 7.60
N LEU A 182 -3.98 -24.80 8.81
CA LEU A 182 -2.57 -24.48 9.04
C LEU A 182 -1.69 -25.66 8.60
N THR A 183 -0.71 -25.38 7.74
CA THR A 183 0.29 -26.38 7.31
C THR A 183 1.61 -26.20 8.07
N SER A 184 2.40 -27.26 8.22
CA SER A 184 3.71 -27.17 8.90
C SER A 184 4.76 -26.45 8.07
N SER A 185 4.57 -26.38 6.75
CA SER A 185 5.46 -25.69 5.82
C SER A 185 4.73 -25.19 4.58
N TYR A 186 5.41 -24.35 3.79
CA TYR A 186 4.97 -23.84 2.50
C TYR A 186 6.13 -23.81 1.51
N THR A 187 5.92 -24.31 0.30
CA THR A 187 6.94 -24.26 -0.76
C THR A 187 6.78 -22.96 -1.55
N PRO A 188 7.84 -22.14 -1.65
CA PRO A 188 7.78 -20.91 -2.44
C PRO A 188 7.32 -21.15 -3.89
N THR A 189 6.57 -20.19 -4.43
CA THR A 189 5.99 -20.27 -5.78
C THR A 189 6.49 -19.15 -6.68
N PHE A 190 6.55 -19.42 -7.99
CA PHE A 190 6.89 -18.43 -9.01
C PHE A 190 5.87 -18.50 -10.14
N ASP A 191 5.33 -17.34 -10.52
CA ASP A 191 4.37 -17.21 -11.62
C ASP A 191 4.79 -16.07 -12.57
N SER A 192 5.03 -16.42 -13.83
CA SER A 192 5.39 -15.48 -14.89
C SER A 192 4.25 -15.24 -15.90
N SER A 193 3.08 -15.81 -15.69
CA SER A 193 2.01 -15.91 -16.69
C SER A 193 1.45 -14.57 -17.16
N ASN A 194 1.49 -13.55 -16.30
CA ASN A 194 0.90 -12.23 -16.57
C ASN A 194 1.93 -11.15 -16.95
N SER A 195 3.14 -11.55 -17.36
CA SER A 195 4.21 -10.63 -17.77
C SER A 195 4.06 -10.17 -19.22
N GLU A 196 4.35 -8.89 -19.50
CA GLU A 196 4.44 -8.39 -20.89
C GLU A 196 5.75 -8.79 -21.57
N THR A 197 6.80 -9.05 -20.78
CA THR A 197 8.17 -9.26 -21.26
C THR A 197 8.71 -10.66 -20.98
N GLY A 198 8.00 -11.44 -20.17
CA GLY A 198 8.34 -12.81 -19.84
C GLY A 198 8.00 -13.79 -20.97
N GLU A 199 8.87 -14.79 -21.14
CA GLU A 199 8.73 -15.85 -22.14
C GLU A 199 9.09 -17.20 -21.51
N ASP A 200 8.45 -18.29 -21.95
CA ASP A 200 8.78 -19.67 -21.54
C ASP A 200 8.91 -19.89 -20.02
N GLY A 201 7.98 -19.33 -19.24
CA GLY A 201 7.99 -19.48 -17.78
C GLY A 201 9.10 -18.66 -17.10
N LYS A 202 9.59 -17.59 -17.72
CA LYS A 202 10.69 -16.74 -17.22
C LYS A 202 10.29 -15.27 -17.32
N CYS A 203 11.05 -14.41 -16.64
CA CYS A 203 10.94 -12.96 -16.75
C CYS A 203 12.17 -12.39 -17.45
N GLU A 204 11.97 -11.36 -18.26
CA GLU A 204 13.08 -10.59 -18.81
C GLU A 204 13.71 -9.73 -17.70
N THR A 205 15.01 -9.91 -17.47
CA THR A 205 15.70 -9.28 -16.33
C THR A 205 17.20 -9.16 -16.55
N THR A 206 17.84 -8.22 -15.86
CA THR A 206 19.29 -8.08 -15.79
C THR A 206 19.94 -9.01 -14.76
N SER A 207 19.18 -9.43 -13.75
CA SER A 207 19.63 -10.31 -12.68
C SER A 207 18.48 -11.07 -12.02
N ASN A 208 18.74 -12.29 -11.59
CA ASN A 208 17.80 -13.12 -10.84
C ASN A 208 17.99 -13.08 -9.32
N ASN A 209 18.82 -12.16 -8.80
CA ASN A 209 19.04 -12.00 -7.37
C ASN A 209 19.08 -10.52 -6.96
N ILE A 210 18.59 -10.24 -5.75
CA ILE A 210 18.57 -8.90 -5.15
C ILE A 210 20.02 -8.43 -4.87
N GLY A 211 20.28 -7.14 -5.02
CA GLY A 211 21.56 -6.50 -4.69
C GLY A 211 22.67 -6.71 -5.72
N VAL A 212 22.45 -7.55 -6.74
CA VAL A 212 23.41 -7.76 -7.83
C VAL A 212 23.45 -6.54 -8.75
N CYS A 213 22.27 -6.04 -9.14
CA CYS A 213 22.18 -4.92 -10.06
C CYS A 213 22.27 -3.58 -9.33
N THR A 214 23.48 -3.05 -9.24
CA THR A 214 23.68 -1.62 -8.97
C THR A 214 24.04 -0.94 -10.30
N PHE A 215 23.53 0.27 -10.56
CA PHE A 215 23.86 1.07 -11.77
C PHE A 215 25.34 1.01 -12.21
N LYS A 216 26.29 0.92 -11.25
CA LYS A 216 27.73 0.75 -11.53
C LYS A 216 28.12 -0.69 -11.91
N LYS A 217 27.50 -1.73 -11.34
CA LYS A 217 27.77 -3.15 -11.66
C LYS A 217 27.09 -3.62 -12.94
N CYS A 218 25.85 -3.21 -13.20
CA CYS A 218 25.11 -3.59 -14.41
C CYS A 218 25.56 -2.85 -15.70
N LYS A 219 26.31 -1.76 -15.57
CA LYS A 219 26.93 -1.03 -16.70
C LYS A 219 28.42 -1.29 -16.91
N ARG A 220 29.10 -2.04 -16.03
CA ARG A 220 30.56 -2.18 -16.12
C ARG A 220 30.94 -3.13 -17.26
N GLY A 221 31.17 -2.57 -18.45
CA GLY A 221 31.76 -3.29 -19.59
C GLY A 221 30.90 -3.42 -20.85
N GLY A 222 29.73 -2.78 -20.95
CA GLY A 222 28.91 -2.82 -22.16
C GLY A 222 27.44 -2.44 -21.96
N PRO A 223 26.58 -2.63 -22.99
CA PRO A 223 25.15 -2.42 -22.88
C PRO A 223 24.55 -3.37 -21.83
N ILE A 224 23.52 -2.91 -21.12
CA ILE A 224 22.78 -3.73 -20.16
C ILE A 224 22.18 -4.92 -20.92
N LYS A 225 22.53 -6.15 -20.50
CA LYS A 225 22.02 -7.38 -21.12
C LYS A 225 20.83 -7.90 -20.34
N LEU A 226 19.64 -7.70 -20.89
CA LEU A 226 18.43 -8.39 -20.45
C LEU A 226 18.49 -9.85 -20.90
N ARG A 227 17.93 -10.75 -20.08
CA ARG A 227 17.84 -12.18 -20.33
C ARG A 227 16.54 -12.72 -19.75
N GLN A 228 15.97 -13.75 -20.36
CA GLN A 228 14.91 -14.55 -19.77
C GLN A 228 15.49 -15.41 -18.64
N GLN A 229 15.07 -15.16 -17.39
CA GLN A 229 15.54 -15.89 -16.21
C GLN A 229 14.36 -16.23 -15.28
N VAL A 230 14.57 -17.21 -14.41
CA VAL A 230 13.74 -17.46 -13.22
C VAL A 230 14.45 -16.87 -11.99
N PRO A 231 13.75 -16.59 -10.87
CA PRO A 231 14.42 -16.18 -9.63
C PRO A 231 15.46 -17.22 -9.20
N ALA A 232 16.57 -16.79 -8.59
CA ALA A 232 17.71 -17.68 -8.26
C ALA A 232 17.36 -18.88 -7.36
N GLN A 233 16.25 -18.81 -6.62
CA GLN A 233 15.71 -19.89 -5.80
C GLN A 233 15.11 -21.02 -6.64
N PHE A 234 14.70 -20.74 -7.89
CA PHE A 234 14.07 -21.67 -8.83
C PHE A 234 15.01 -22.12 -9.96
N ASP A 235 16.22 -21.54 -10.03
CA ASP A 235 17.17 -21.85 -11.10
C ASP A 235 17.76 -23.25 -10.93
N GLY A 236 17.23 -24.21 -11.70
CA GLY A 236 17.67 -25.61 -11.72
C GLY A 236 17.32 -26.40 -10.45
N ARG A 237 16.48 -25.87 -9.57
CA ARG A 237 16.11 -26.51 -8.29
C ARG A 237 14.73 -26.08 -7.80
N THR A 238 14.14 -26.91 -6.95
CA THR A 238 12.96 -26.53 -6.15
C THR A 238 13.43 -25.73 -4.92
N PRO A 239 12.81 -24.58 -4.62
CA PRO A 239 13.13 -23.83 -3.40
C PRO A 239 12.89 -24.66 -2.14
N SER A 240 13.68 -24.40 -1.09
CA SER A 240 13.46 -25.00 0.22
C SER A 240 12.10 -24.56 0.80
N PRO A 241 11.35 -25.46 1.47
CA PRO A 241 10.14 -25.08 2.18
C PRO A 241 10.42 -24.09 3.30
N ILE A 242 9.49 -23.16 3.50
CA ILE A 242 9.43 -22.26 4.66
C ILE A 242 8.61 -22.96 5.74
N TYR A 243 9.14 -23.05 6.96
CA TYR A 243 8.51 -23.77 8.05
C TYR A 243 7.73 -22.83 8.98
N GLN A 244 6.58 -23.28 9.46
CA GLN A 244 5.76 -22.57 10.45
C GLN A 244 6.57 -22.15 11.68
N SER A 245 7.50 -23.00 12.14
CA SER A 245 8.34 -22.73 13.32
C SER A 245 9.28 -21.52 13.15
N GLY A 246 9.49 -21.05 11.92
CA GLY A 246 10.24 -19.83 11.63
C GLY A 246 9.44 -18.54 11.80
N LEU A 247 8.12 -18.62 11.95
CA LEU A 247 7.22 -17.48 12.11
C LEU A 247 6.74 -17.33 13.55
N LYS A 248 6.81 -16.12 14.07
CA LYS A 248 6.24 -15.74 15.37
C LYS A 248 5.14 -14.70 15.15
N PRO A 249 3.86 -15.08 15.23
CA PRO A 249 2.77 -14.12 15.09
C PRO A 249 2.89 -13.04 16.16
N HIS A 250 2.66 -11.79 15.77
CA HIS A 250 2.32 -10.76 16.74
C HIS A 250 0.84 -10.92 17.12
N GLU A 251 0.56 -11.07 18.41
CA GLU A 251 -0.79 -11.13 18.92
C GLU A 251 -1.35 -9.71 19.04
N ARG A 252 -2.41 -9.42 18.28
CA ARG A 252 -3.14 -8.17 18.42
C ARG A 252 -3.82 -8.18 19.77
N LYS A 253 -3.61 -7.14 20.58
CA LYS A 253 -4.33 -7.01 21.84
C LYS A 253 -5.81 -6.84 21.54
N THR A 254 -6.67 -7.58 22.25
CA THR A 254 -8.10 -7.27 22.25
C THR A 254 -8.28 -5.97 23.03
N PRO A 255 -8.74 -4.88 22.37
CA PRO A 255 -8.93 -3.62 23.08
C PRO A 255 -10.16 -3.70 23.98
N SER A 256 -10.13 -3.00 25.12
CA SER A 256 -11.31 -2.80 25.97
C SER A 256 -12.28 -1.76 25.39
N VAL A 257 -11.80 -1.01 24.41
CA VAL A 257 -12.56 -0.04 23.61
C VAL A 257 -12.69 -0.50 22.17
N ILE A 258 -13.66 0.04 21.43
CA ILE A 258 -13.87 -0.26 20.01
C ILE A 258 -13.96 1.03 19.19
N VAL A 259 -13.75 0.93 17.88
CA VAL A 259 -14.10 1.99 16.92
C VAL A 259 -15.10 1.40 15.95
N ARG A 260 -16.40 1.65 16.15
CA ARG A 260 -17.41 1.06 15.27
C ARG A 260 -17.38 1.64 13.87
N ALA A 261 -17.38 2.96 13.74
CA ALA A 261 -17.46 3.60 12.44
C ALA A 261 -16.54 4.84 12.33
N ILE A 262 -16.36 5.28 11.08
CA ILE A 262 -15.93 6.61 10.68
C ILE A 262 -17.04 7.15 9.78
N ALA A 263 -17.60 8.30 10.17
CA ALA A 263 -18.48 9.07 9.32
C ALA A 263 -17.69 10.10 8.49
N ILE A 264 -18.22 10.48 7.34
CA ILE A 264 -17.85 11.68 6.59
C ILE A 264 -19.13 12.50 6.41
N ARG A 265 -19.10 13.78 6.76
CA ARG A 265 -20.27 14.67 6.78
C ARG A 265 -19.99 15.93 5.94
N ASP A 266 -21.02 16.70 5.60
CA ASP A 266 -20.84 18.01 4.99
C ASP A 266 -20.42 19.04 6.06
N ALA A 267 -19.41 19.88 5.78
CA ALA A 267 -18.98 20.94 6.70
C ALA A 267 -20.09 21.95 7.03
N ASN A 268 -20.90 22.27 6.01
CA ASN A 268 -21.92 23.30 6.07
C ASN A 268 -23.24 22.75 6.62
N ASP A 269 -23.51 21.47 6.39
CA ASP A 269 -24.63 20.74 6.99
C ASP A 269 -24.16 19.42 7.63
N PRO A 270 -23.68 19.47 8.88
CA PRO A 270 -23.22 18.30 9.63
C PRO A 270 -24.28 17.22 9.84
N SER A 271 -25.57 17.53 9.65
CA SER A 271 -26.62 16.52 9.69
C SER A 271 -26.60 15.62 8.44
N ASN A 272 -26.02 16.11 7.34
CA ASN A 272 -25.82 15.37 6.11
C ASN A 272 -24.61 14.42 6.21
N VAL A 273 -24.88 13.13 6.37
CA VAL A 273 -23.85 12.06 6.30
C VAL A 273 -23.59 11.72 4.83
N VAL A 274 -22.38 11.98 4.38
CA VAL A 274 -21.93 11.68 3.01
C VAL A 274 -21.42 10.24 2.92
N TYR A 275 -20.84 9.73 4.00
CA TYR A 275 -20.39 8.34 4.08
C TYR A 275 -20.40 7.86 5.54
N TRP A 276 -20.69 6.58 5.72
CA TRP A 276 -20.59 5.87 7.00
C TRP A 276 -19.89 4.54 6.73
N SER A 277 -18.76 4.28 7.40
CA SER A 277 -18.09 2.98 7.28
C SER A 277 -18.87 1.91 8.04
N ASP A 278 -19.00 0.72 7.48
CA ASP A 278 -19.69 -0.41 8.14
C ASP A 278 -19.09 -0.73 9.51
N ASP A 279 -19.95 -1.04 10.50
CA ASP A 279 -19.59 -1.19 11.92
C ASP A 279 -18.57 -2.30 12.23
N TYR A 280 -18.27 -3.16 11.25
CA TYR A 280 -17.46 -4.38 11.43
C TYR A 280 -16.30 -4.52 10.44
N SER A 281 -16.01 -3.50 9.62
CA SER A 281 -14.82 -3.54 8.78
C SER A 281 -13.56 -3.47 9.66
N GLU A 282 -12.86 -4.59 9.77
CA GLU A 282 -11.57 -4.66 10.43
C GLU A 282 -10.42 -4.46 9.42
N GLY A 283 -9.35 -3.80 9.85
CA GLY A 283 -8.26 -3.37 8.97
C GLY A 283 -8.61 -2.10 8.18
N ILE A 284 -7.80 -1.77 7.19
CA ILE A 284 -7.99 -0.56 6.37
C ILE A 284 -8.97 -0.86 5.23
N SER A 285 -10.16 -0.26 5.27
CA SER A 285 -11.18 -0.42 4.23
C SER A 285 -11.10 0.68 3.17
N GLU A 286 -11.59 0.40 1.96
CA GLU A 286 -11.74 1.40 0.90
C GLU A 286 -13.17 1.97 0.87
N ALA A 287 -13.28 3.27 0.62
CA ALA A 287 -14.52 4.00 0.49
C ALA A 287 -14.51 4.86 -0.78
N HIS A 288 -15.59 4.82 -1.54
CA HIS A 288 -15.82 5.70 -2.67
C HIS A 288 -16.93 6.68 -2.32
N VAL A 289 -16.61 7.97 -2.29
CA VAL A 289 -17.51 9.01 -1.76
C VAL A 289 -17.55 10.17 -2.74
N CYS A 290 -18.73 10.51 -3.27
CA CYS A 290 -18.87 11.70 -4.08
C CYS A 290 -18.85 12.95 -3.18
N LEU A 291 -17.82 13.79 -3.32
CA LEU A 291 -17.67 15.04 -2.56
C LEU A 291 -17.94 16.32 -3.38
N LYS A 292 -18.49 16.17 -4.60
CA LYS A 292 -18.72 17.32 -5.50
C LYS A 292 -19.85 18.21 -4.97
N GLY A 293 -19.54 19.49 -4.80
CA GLY A 293 -20.51 20.50 -4.33
C GLY A 293 -20.67 20.55 -2.82
N ILE A 294 -19.98 19.68 -2.08
CA ILE A 294 -19.94 19.67 -0.61
C ILE A 294 -18.75 20.52 -0.16
N SER A 295 -18.96 21.36 0.86
CA SER A 295 -17.88 22.09 1.52
C SER A 295 -17.05 21.09 2.33
N PRO A 296 -15.74 20.95 2.05
CA PRO A 296 -14.90 19.95 2.71
C PRO A 296 -14.79 20.13 4.23
N ALA A 297 -15.43 19.27 5.03
CA ALA A 297 -14.97 18.99 6.38
C ALA A 297 -15.40 17.57 6.73
N ILE A 298 -14.43 16.74 7.11
CA ILE A 298 -14.69 15.34 7.43
C ILE A 298 -14.78 15.23 8.93
N THR A 299 -16.00 15.05 9.46
CA THR A 299 -16.19 14.75 10.88
C THR A 299 -16.12 13.25 11.08
N CYS A 300 -15.03 12.76 11.68
CA CYS A 300 -14.91 11.39 12.11
C CYS A 300 -15.66 11.20 13.44
N GLU A 301 -16.83 10.59 13.35
CA GLU A 301 -17.56 10.11 14.51
C GLU A 301 -17.02 8.74 14.91
N VAL A 302 -16.84 8.53 16.22
CA VAL A 302 -16.27 7.31 16.77
C VAL A 302 -17.17 6.78 17.85
N GLU A 303 -17.86 5.70 17.54
CA GLU A 303 -18.57 4.96 18.59
C GLU A 303 -17.60 3.96 19.21
N GLY A 304 -17.12 4.31 20.41
CA GLY A 304 -16.40 3.41 21.30
C GLY A 304 -17.20 3.12 22.54
N SER A 305 -17.16 1.87 23.00
CA SER A 305 -17.67 1.44 24.30
C SER A 305 -16.50 1.29 25.28
N GLY A 306 -16.72 1.50 26.58
CA GLY A 306 -15.69 1.37 27.62
C GLY A 306 -15.10 2.70 28.09
N GLU A 307 -14.14 2.64 29.03
CA GLU A 307 -13.46 3.80 29.60
C GLU A 307 -12.42 4.38 28.62
N VAL A 308 -12.86 5.29 27.77
CA VAL A 308 -12.02 5.97 26.78
C VAL A 308 -11.30 7.18 27.41
N ASP A 309 -9.98 7.24 27.22
CA ASP A 309 -9.07 8.30 27.67
C ASP A 309 -8.92 9.39 26.59
N THR A 310 -8.59 9.00 25.35
CA THR A 310 -8.35 9.95 24.25
C THR A 310 -8.79 9.41 22.90
N VAL A 311 -9.21 10.32 22.02
CA VAL A 311 -9.45 10.03 20.60
C VAL A 311 -8.42 10.77 19.76
N GLN A 312 -7.83 10.12 18.76
CA GLN A 312 -6.81 10.70 17.89
C GLN A 312 -7.15 10.48 16.43
N PHE A 313 -6.92 11.51 15.63
CA PHE A 313 -7.32 11.51 14.23
C PHE A 313 -6.12 11.64 13.31
N PHE A 314 -6.21 10.94 12.18
CA PHE A 314 -5.14 10.80 11.23
C PHE A 314 -5.62 11.16 9.83
N HIS A 315 -4.81 11.92 9.10
CA HIS A 315 -5.03 12.22 7.69
C HIS A 315 -3.76 11.87 6.92
N ASN A 316 -3.86 10.99 5.93
CA ASN A 316 -2.71 10.52 5.13
C ASN A 316 -1.55 9.99 5.99
N GLY A 317 -1.88 9.27 7.07
CA GLY A 317 -0.93 8.71 8.03
C GLY A 317 -0.19 9.74 8.88
N TRP A 318 -0.65 10.99 8.90
CA TRP A 318 -0.23 12.01 9.85
C TRP A 318 -1.25 12.14 10.96
N LYS A 319 -0.81 12.08 12.21
CA LYS A 319 -1.62 12.53 13.34
C LYS A 319 -1.91 14.01 13.15
N TYR A 320 -3.18 14.38 13.11
CA TYR A 320 -3.62 15.75 12.91
C TYR A 320 -4.08 16.38 14.21
N GLU A 321 -4.93 15.67 14.95
CA GLU A 321 -5.58 16.20 16.15
C GLU A 321 -5.77 15.09 17.19
N TYR A 322 -6.01 15.50 18.42
CA TYR A 322 -6.43 14.63 19.50
C TYR A 322 -7.45 15.36 20.36
N ASP A 323 -8.42 14.62 20.86
CA ASP A 323 -9.43 15.09 21.78
C ASP A 323 -9.32 14.29 23.09
N ASN A 324 -9.32 15.03 24.20
CA ASN A 324 -9.23 14.54 25.57
C ASN A 324 -10.42 15.03 26.42
N GLU A 325 -11.35 15.79 25.85
CA GLU A 325 -12.49 16.36 26.58
C GLU A 325 -13.62 15.31 26.66
N ALA A 326 -13.48 14.41 27.62
CA ALA A 326 -14.48 13.47 28.11
C ALA A 326 -15.89 14.12 28.33
N PRO A 327 -16.99 13.34 28.32
CA PRO A 327 -17.06 11.88 28.48
C PRO A 327 -17.22 11.09 27.17
N TYR A 328 -16.60 9.92 27.15
CA TYR A 328 -16.59 8.97 26.04
C TYR A 328 -17.12 7.57 26.44
N ASP A 329 -17.62 7.43 27.67
CA ASP A 329 -18.26 6.20 28.16
C ASP A 329 -19.60 6.01 27.43
N MET A 330 -19.71 4.92 26.67
CA MET A 330 -20.93 4.52 25.97
C MET A 330 -21.30 3.07 26.33
N GLU A 331 -21.52 2.81 27.61
CA GLU A 331 -22.38 1.71 28.03
C GLU A 331 -23.85 2.12 27.89
N ASP A 332 -24.57 1.41 27.02
CA ASP A 332 -26.03 1.35 26.89
C ASP A 332 -26.82 2.68 26.84
N SER A 333 -27.33 2.99 25.64
CA SER A 333 -28.51 3.83 25.36
C SER A 333 -28.42 5.36 25.49
N GLU A 334 -27.32 5.93 25.99
CA GLU A 334 -27.10 7.39 25.88
C GLU A 334 -26.33 7.75 24.61
N TYR A 335 -27.00 7.66 23.46
CA TYR A 335 -26.61 8.38 22.25
C TYR A 335 -26.69 9.89 22.55
N ARG A 336 -25.68 10.47 23.23
CA ARG A 336 -25.57 11.92 23.35
C ARG A 336 -25.30 12.46 21.95
N ASN A 337 -26.35 13.00 21.32
CA ASN A 337 -26.32 13.75 20.05
C ASN A 337 -24.90 14.21 19.69
N GLY A 338 -24.23 13.38 18.89
CA GLY A 338 -22.79 13.34 18.70
C GLY A 338 -22.22 14.68 18.28
N LYS A 339 -21.59 15.37 19.23
CA LYS A 339 -20.58 16.38 18.94
C LYS A 339 -19.22 15.80 19.33
N PHE A 340 -18.77 14.83 18.55
CA PHE A 340 -17.34 14.65 18.37
C PHE A 340 -16.82 15.93 17.70
N ASP A 341 -15.68 16.43 18.17
CA ASP A 341 -15.13 17.65 17.61
C ASP A 341 -14.97 17.52 16.09
N ARG A 342 -15.53 18.50 15.38
CA ARG A 342 -15.57 18.48 13.93
C ARG A 342 -14.19 18.83 13.42
N LEU A 343 -13.50 17.84 12.89
CA LEU A 343 -12.27 18.07 12.18
C LEU A 343 -12.60 18.69 10.82
N LYS A 344 -12.00 19.84 10.56
CA LYS A 344 -12.06 20.47 9.24
C LYS A 344 -10.78 20.17 8.48
N PHE A 345 -10.90 19.40 7.41
CA PHE A 345 -9.82 19.13 6.48
C PHE A 345 -10.16 19.75 5.12
N ASP A 346 -9.23 20.52 4.57
CA ASP A 346 -9.29 20.89 3.15
C ASP A 346 -8.74 19.71 2.34
N TYR A 347 -9.61 18.98 1.62
CA TYR A 347 -9.18 17.98 0.66
C TYR A 347 -8.92 18.65 -0.71
N THR A 348 -7.65 18.77 -1.09
CA THR A 348 -7.26 19.12 -2.46
C THR A 348 -6.95 17.90 -3.32
N ASP A 349 -6.93 16.72 -2.70
CA ASP A 349 -6.62 15.45 -3.32
C ASP A 349 -7.87 14.63 -3.60
N THR A 350 -7.91 14.04 -4.78
CA THR A 350 -8.98 13.11 -5.21
C THR A 350 -8.92 11.77 -4.48
N HIS A 351 -7.86 11.56 -3.71
CA HIS A 351 -7.62 10.39 -2.91
C HIS A 351 -6.91 10.77 -1.61
N PHE A 352 -7.42 10.29 -0.48
CA PHE A 352 -6.79 10.48 0.84
C PHE A 352 -7.12 9.29 1.76
N SER A 353 -6.57 9.31 2.96
CA SER A 353 -6.93 8.36 4.02
C SER A 353 -7.24 9.09 5.30
N VAL A 354 -8.25 8.58 6.01
CA VAL A 354 -8.66 9.10 7.31
C VAL A 354 -8.64 7.95 8.29
N GLY A 355 -7.95 8.15 9.40
CA GLY A 355 -7.86 7.18 10.47
C GLY A 355 -8.33 7.77 11.79
N CYS A 356 -8.81 6.90 12.66
CA CYS A 356 -9.09 7.19 14.04
C CYS A 356 -8.43 6.14 14.94
N ARG A 357 -7.96 6.60 16.09
CA ARG A 357 -7.51 5.78 17.20
C ARG A 357 -8.23 6.20 18.46
N VAL A 358 -8.83 5.23 19.14
CA VAL A 358 -9.36 5.41 20.49
C VAL A 358 -8.42 4.71 21.45
N LYS A 359 -7.99 5.43 22.49
CA LYS A 359 -7.17 4.89 23.56
C LYS A 359 -7.99 4.84 24.84
N ALA A 360 -8.00 3.69 25.50
CA ALA A 360 -8.65 3.46 26.78
C ALA A 360 -7.77 3.89 27.96
N GLU A 361 -8.38 4.07 29.15
CA GLU A 361 -7.65 4.35 30.40
C GLU A 361 -6.68 3.21 30.77
N ASP A 362 -7.03 1.96 30.45
CA ASP A 362 -6.16 0.79 30.64
C ASP A 362 -4.97 0.72 29.66
N GLY A 363 -4.91 1.66 28.72
CA GLY A 363 -3.87 1.79 27.71
C GLY A 363 -4.07 0.93 26.46
N SER A 364 -5.18 0.20 26.34
CA SER A 364 -5.54 -0.48 25.10
C SER A 364 -5.95 0.51 24.01
N GLU A 365 -5.78 0.11 22.75
CA GLU A 365 -6.04 0.98 21.59
C GLU A 365 -6.92 0.26 20.57
N ALA A 366 -7.94 0.95 20.06
CA ALA A 366 -8.74 0.50 18.93
C ALA A 366 -8.54 1.46 17.76
N TRP A 367 -8.54 0.90 16.55
CA TRP A 367 -8.22 1.62 15.33
C TRP A 367 -9.28 1.40 14.26
N LYS A 368 -9.47 2.42 13.42
CA LYS A 368 -10.14 2.30 12.13
C LYS A 368 -9.51 3.27 11.15
N THR A 369 -9.23 2.80 9.93
CA THR A 369 -8.73 3.65 8.86
C THR A 369 -9.49 3.36 7.58
N ILE A 370 -9.89 4.41 6.88
CA ILE A 370 -10.51 4.32 5.56
C ILE A 370 -9.64 5.01 4.52
N SER A 371 -9.45 4.37 3.37
CA SER A 371 -8.90 4.96 2.15
C SER A 371 -10.07 5.52 1.34
N VAL A 372 -10.10 6.82 1.09
CA VAL A 372 -11.23 7.52 0.46
C VAL A 372 -10.84 7.98 -0.94
N SER A 373 -11.64 7.60 -1.93
CA SER A 373 -11.66 8.23 -3.24
C SER A 373 -12.83 9.20 -3.33
N THR A 374 -12.58 10.43 -3.80
CA THR A 374 -13.63 11.47 -3.94
C THR A 374 -14.40 11.39 -5.26
N MET A 375 -14.04 10.43 -6.12
CA MET A 375 -14.64 10.19 -7.44
C MET A 375 -14.79 8.70 -7.69
N PHE A 376 -15.76 8.34 -8.53
CA PHE A 376 -15.88 6.99 -9.11
C PHE A 376 -14.86 6.78 -10.24
N ASP A 377 -14.72 5.54 -10.70
CA ASP A 377 -13.73 5.17 -11.71
C ASP A 377 -13.90 5.90 -13.05
N ASP A 378 -15.14 6.23 -13.42
CA ASP A 378 -15.50 6.98 -14.63
C ASP A 378 -15.36 8.51 -14.47
N GLY A 379 -14.87 8.96 -13.31
CA GLY A 379 -14.76 10.39 -12.97
C GLY A 379 -16.09 11.03 -12.58
N SER A 380 -17.15 10.22 -12.48
CA SER A 380 -18.44 10.68 -12.00
C SER A 380 -18.47 10.82 -10.48
N CYS A 381 -19.59 11.40 -10.09
CA CYS A 381 -20.07 11.73 -8.78
C CYS A 381 -21.60 11.57 -8.93
#